data_AF-A0A914A8R9-F1
#
_entry.id   AF-A0A914A8R9-F1
#
_cell.length_a   1.000
_cell.length_b   1.000
_cell.length_c   1.000
_cell.angle_alpha   90.00
_cell.angle_beta   90.00
_cell.angle_gamma   90.00
#
_symmetry.space_group_name_H-M   'P 1'
#
loop_
_entity.id
_entity.type
_entity.pdbx_description
1 polymer ?
#
loop_
_entity_poly.entity_id
_entity_poly.type
_entity_poly.pdbx_seq_one_letter_code
_entity_poly.pdbx_strand_id
1 'polypeptide(L)'
;MEQCNPADLATFPQRMRTWFLEVMKELSGLTEEQGGLDEEEREFEKLAEAETKPWRRPLHWKFFNMDIAPNDFHLSESELMPMRAQLLPMEPCTDAFIASCDTNDDDLISIVEWGTCMGLNEEEILY
;
A
#
# COMPACT_ATOMS: atom_id res chain seq x y z
N MET A 1 18.85 -10.96 -10.61
CA MET A 1 17.60 -10.21 -10.41
C MET A 1 16.85 -10.27 -11.71
N GLU A 2 15.63 -10.81 -11.71
CA GLU A 2 14.76 -10.69 -12.88
C GLU A 2 14.48 -9.22 -13.16
N GLN A 3 14.34 -8.85 -14.43
CA GLN A 3 14.05 -7.47 -14.82
C GLN A 3 12.54 -7.31 -14.92
N CYS A 4 12.01 -6.18 -14.42
CA CYS A 4 10.60 -5.84 -14.61
C CYS A 4 10.28 -5.76 -16.12
N ASN A 5 9.23 -6.44 -16.56
CA ASN A 5 8.73 -6.31 -17.92
C ASN A 5 7.43 -5.47 -17.96
N PRO A 6 7.06 -4.88 -19.12
CA PRO A 6 5.91 -3.97 -19.19
C PRO A 6 4.57 -4.62 -18.89
N ALA A 7 4.41 -5.92 -19.18
CA ALA A 7 3.16 -6.64 -18.90
C ALA A 7 2.98 -6.85 -17.39
N ASP A 8 4.06 -7.19 -16.69
CA ASP A 8 4.07 -7.30 -15.23
C ASP A 8 3.80 -5.95 -14.57
N LEU A 9 4.48 -4.89 -15.03
CA LEU A 9 4.26 -3.54 -14.52
C LEU A 9 2.79 -3.11 -14.66
N ALA A 10 2.15 -3.42 -15.79
CA ALA A 10 0.74 -3.08 -16.03
C ALA A 10 -0.25 -3.80 -15.10
N THR A 11 0.13 -4.99 -14.60
CA THR A 11 -0.70 -5.79 -13.68
C THR A 11 -0.30 -5.65 -12.21
N PHE A 12 0.84 -5.01 -11.94
CA PHE A 12 1.39 -4.82 -10.61
C PHE A 12 0.43 -4.12 -9.64
N PRO A 13 -0.25 -3.01 -9.99
CA PRO A 13 -1.17 -2.37 -9.05
C PRO A 13 -2.33 -3.29 -8.63
N GLN A 14 -2.83 -4.16 -9.51
CA GLN A 14 -3.84 -5.16 -9.14
C GLN A 14 -3.28 -6.14 -8.10
N ARG A 15 -2.08 -6.69 -8.36
CA ARG A 15 -1.43 -7.64 -7.44
C ARG A 15 -1.14 -7.01 -6.08
N MET A 16 -0.64 -5.78 -6.06
CA MET A 16 -0.33 -5.05 -4.83
C MET A 16 -1.57 -4.76 -3.98
N ARG A 17 -2.70 -4.40 -4.62
CA ARG A 17 -4.00 -4.24 -3.93
C ARG A 17 -4.49 -5.52 -3.30
N THR A 18 -4.40 -6.63 -4.03
CA THR A 18 -4.74 -7.96 -3.49
C THR A 18 -3.83 -8.31 -2.32
N TRP A 19 -2.54 -8.06 -2.44
CA TRP A 19 -1.57 -8.33 -1.38
C TRP A 19 -1.88 -7.54 -0.10
N PHE A 20 -2.19 -6.24 -0.19
CA PHE A 20 -2.56 -5.46 1.00
C PHE A 20 -3.82 -5.96 1.69
N LEU A 21 -4.81 -6.40 0.91
CA LEU A 21 -6.02 -7.02 1.46
C LEU A 21 -5.68 -8.31 2.21
N GLU A 22 -4.86 -9.18 1.62
CA GLU A 22 -4.43 -10.43 2.23
C GLU A 22 -3.62 -10.20 3.51
N VAL A 23 -2.66 -9.26 3.48
CA VAL A 23 -1.87 -8.89 4.66
C VAL A 23 -2.76 -8.40 5.80
N MET A 24 -3.69 -7.49 5.52
CA MET A 24 -4.58 -6.96 6.56
C MET A 24 -5.45 -8.08 7.16
N LYS A 25 -5.93 -9.01 6.34
CA LYS A 25 -6.72 -10.17 6.77
C LYS A 25 -5.91 -11.18 7.59
N GLU A 26 -4.64 -11.39 7.23
CA GLU A 26 -3.75 -12.23 8.04
C GLU A 26 -3.50 -11.61 9.42
N LEU A 27 -3.22 -10.29 9.46
CA LEU A 27 -2.99 -9.56 10.70
C LEU A 27 -4.25 -9.48 11.59
N SER A 28 -5.45 -9.47 11.01
CA SER A 28 -6.70 -9.44 11.78
C SER A 28 -6.92 -10.73 12.58
N GLY A 29 -6.32 -11.85 12.13
CA GLY A 29 -6.33 -13.14 12.82
C GLY A 29 -5.29 -13.29 13.94
N LEU A 30 -4.35 -12.35 14.08
CA LEU A 30 -3.30 -12.36 15.10
C LEU A 30 -3.67 -11.49 16.30
N THR A 31 -3.09 -11.78 17.48
CA THR A 31 -3.21 -10.89 18.65
C THR A 31 -2.27 -9.68 18.51
N GLU A 32 -2.58 -8.57 19.17
CA GLU A 32 -1.69 -7.38 19.18
C GLU A 32 -0.28 -7.72 19.70
N GLU A 33 -0.17 -8.62 20.69
CA GLU A 33 1.13 -9.11 21.19
C GLU A 33 1.96 -9.84 20.12
N GLN A 34 1.30 -10.41 19.11
CA GLN A 34 1.94 -11.07 17.96
C GLN A 34 2.18 -10.12 16.79
N GLY A 35 1.88 -8.82 16.95
CA GLY A 35 1.93 -7.82 15.88
C GLY A 35 0.68 -7.81 14.99
N GLY A 36 -0.43 -8.39 15.45
CA GLY A 36 -1.74 -8.28 14.80
C GLY A 36 -2.34 -6.90 14.91
N LEU A 37 -3.45 -6.69 14.19
CA LEU A 37 -4.21 -5.45 14.20
C LEU A 37 -4.74 -5.11 15.60
N ASP A 38 -4.93 -3.84 15.92
CA ASP A 38 -5.69 -3.42 17.11
C ASP A 38 -7.21 -3.55 16.92
N GLU A 39 -8.00 -3.15 17.93
CA GLU A 39 -9.47 -3.20 17.85
C GLU A 39 -10.04 -2.28 16.75
N GLU A 40 -9.49 -1.08 16.57
CA GLU A 40 -9.95 -0.11 15.57
C GLU A 40 -9.61 -0.58 14.16
N GLU A 41 -8.39 -1.06 13.96
CA GLU A 41 -7.91 -1.63 12.70
C GLU A 41 -8.69 -2.89 12.29
N ARG A 42 -9.11 -3.72 13.25
CA ARG A 42 -10.00 -4.87 13.00
C ARG A 42 -11.38 -4.46 12.52
N GLU A 43 -11.97 -3.43 13.12
CA GLU A 43 -13.25 -2.89 12.62
C GLU A 43 -13.08 -2.26 11.24
N PHE A 44 -11.94 -1.59 10.99
CA PHE A 44 -11.61 -1.04 9.70
C PHE A 44 -11.48 -2.12 8.61
N GLU A 45 -10.90 -3.29 8.93
CA GLU A 45 -10.84 -4.46 8.04
C GLU A 45 -12.24 -5.01 7.70
N LYS A 46 -13.13 -5.17 8.70
CA LYS A 46 -14.52 -5.61 8.47
C LYS A 46 -15.30 -4.64 7.59
N LEU A 47 -15.11 -3.33 7.80
CA LEU A 47 -15.73 -2.31 6.95
C LEU A 47 -15.21 -2.38 5.51
N ALA A 48 -13.94 -2.73 5.33
CA ALA A 48 -13.35 -2.90 4.01
C ALA A 48 -14.04 -4.03 3.22
N GLU A 49 -14.30 -5.17 3.85
CA GLU A 49 -14.98 -6.32 3.21
C GLU A 49 -16.37 -5.96 2.66
N ALA A 50 -17.04 -4.96 3.22
CA ALA A 50 -18.37 -4.51 2.81
C ALA A 50 -18.36 -3.50 1.64
N GLU A 51 -17.20 -2.96 1.26
CA GLU A 51 -17.08 -1.94 0.22
C GLU A 51 -17.00 -2.53 -1.20
N THR A 52 -17.40 -1.75 -2.21
CA THR A 52 -17.25 -2.12 -3.62
C THR A 52 -15.78 -2.34 -4.01
N LYS A 53 -14.86 -1.60 -3.38
CA LYS A 53 -13.41 -1.74 -3.53
C LYS A 53 -12.82 -2.16 -2.16
N PRO A 54 -12.82 -3.45 -1.82
CA PRO A 54 -12.42 -3.90 -0.48
C PRO A 54 -10.94 -3.66 -0.15
N TRP A 55 -10.12 -3.39 -1.16
CA TRP A 55 -8.71 -3.03 -1.02
C TRP A 55 -8.48 -1.54 -0.72
N ARG A 56 -9.51 -0.67 -0.84
CA ARG A 56 -9.39 0.78 -0.64
C ARG A 56 -8.94 1.11 0.78
N ARG A 57 -9.60 0.55 1.78
CA ARG A 57 -9.23 0.71 3.19
C ARG A 57 -7.85 0.13 3.51
N PRO A 58 -7.54 -1.15 3.19
CA PRO A 58 -6.19 -1.70 3.34
C PRO A 58 -5.10 -0.83 2.72
N LEU A 59 -5.39 -0.19 1.58
CA LEU A 59 -4.44 0.72 0.94
C LEU A 59 -4.14 1.97 1.79
N HIS A 60 -5.16 2.59 2.38
CA HIS A 60 -5.00 3.72 3.30
C HIS A 60 -4.30 3.30 4.59
N TRP A 61 -4.76 2.21 5.19
CA TRP A 61 -4.15 1.65 6.40
C TRP A 61 -2.66 1.41 6.19
N LYS A 62 -2.28 0.78 5.08
CA LYS A 62 -0.88 0.48 4.80
C LYS A 62 -0.05 1.76 4.62
N PHE A 63 -0.60 2.78 3.96
CA PHE A 63 0.07 4.08 3.82
C PHE A 63 0.36 4.68 5.19
N PHE A 64 -0.66 4.81 6.04
CA PHE A 64 -0.49 5.40 7.39
C PHE A 64 0.39 4.56 8.31
N ASN A 65 0.44 3.25 8.12
CA ASN A 65 1.37 2.38 8.84
C ASN A 65 2.85 2.62 8.45
N MET A 66 3.10 3.14 7.24
CA MET A 66 4.45 3.47 6.77
C MET A 66 4.84 4.93 7.03
N ASP A 67 3.89 5.86 6.99
CA ASP A 67 4.05 7.31 7.24
C ASP A 67 4.20 7.61 8.75
N ILE A 68 5.41 7.47 9.28
CA ILE A 68 5.68 7.55 10.72
C ILE A 68 6.84 8.46 11.10
N ALA A 69 7.71 8.85 10.17
CA ALA A 69 8.97 9.51 10.49
C ALA A 69 9.46 10.50 9.42
N PRO A 70 8.83 11.69 9.28
CA PRO A 70 7.71 12.19 10.09
C PRO A 70 6.35 11.70 9.58
N ASN A 71 5.30 11.81 10.40
CA ASN A 71 3.93 11.66 9.92
C ASN A 71 3.53 12.95 9.19
N ASP A 72 3.67 12.98 7.86
CA ASP A 72 3.48 14.18 7.04
C ASP A 72 2.66 13.95 5.76
N PHE A 73 1.98 12.80 5.66
CA PHE A 73 1.19 12.38 4.49
C PHE A 73 2.02 12.15 3.23
N HIS A 74 3.33 11.93 3.37
CA HIS A 74 4.23 11.55 2.30
C HIS A 74 5.06 10.34 2.74
N LEU A 75 5.45 9.51 1.77
CA LEU A 75 6.34 8.39 2.03
C LEU A 75 7.71 8.67 1.42
N SER A 76 8.71 8.72 2.28
CA SER A 76 10.11 8.77 1.89
C SER A 76 10.64 7.41 1.45
N GLU A 77 11.81 7.38 0.79
CA GLU A 77 12.50 6.13 0.46
C GLU A 77 12.73 5.25 1.71
N SER A 78 13.07 5.86 2.85
CA SER A 78 13.28 5.16 4.12
C SER A 78 12.02 4.47 4.64
N GLU A 79 10.85 5.10 4.48
CA GLU A 79 9.57 4.55 4.93
C GLU A 79 9.05 3.45 4.00
N LEU A 80 9.39 3.53 2.72
CA LEU A 80 9.10 2.48 1.73
C LEU A 80 10.05 1.28 1.85
N MET A 81 11.23 1.45 2.47
CA MET A 81 12.27 0.42 2.54
C MET A 81 11.79 -0.93 3.11
N PRO A 82 11.02 -1.00 4.22
CA PRO A 82 10.53 -2.28 4.74
C PRO A 82 9.62 -3.01 3.76
N MET A 83 8.75 -2.28 3.06
CA MET A 83 7.87 -2.85 2.04
C MET A 83 8.67 -3.31 0.81
N ARG A 84 9.60 -2.49 0.33
CA ARG A 84 10.49 -2.82 -0.78
C ARG A 84 11.31 -4.07 -0.47
N ALA A 85 11.84 -4.21 0.75
CA ALA A 85 12.59 -5.40 1.16
C ALA A 85 11.77 -6.70 1.12
N GLN A 86 10.47 -6.62 1.39
CA GLN A 86 9.55 -7.76 1.32
C GLN A 86 9.12 -8.06 -0.13
N LEU A 87 8.80 -7.02 -0.90
CA LEU A 87 8.21 -7.16 -2.23
C LEU A 87 9.24 -7.34 -3.34
N LEU A 88 10.38 -6.64 -3.34
CA LEU A 88 11.37 -6.69 -4.43
C LEU A 88 11.87 -8.09 -4.79
N PRO A 89 12.14 -8.99 -3.81
CA PRO A 89 12.52 -10.36 -4.12
C PRO A 89 11.44 -11.16 -4.87
N MET A 90 10.17 -10.79 -4.66
CA MET A 90 9.00 -11.46 -5.23
C MET A 90 8.49 -10.76 -6.49
N GLU A 91 8.71 -9.45 -6.60
CA GLU A 91 8.14 -8.56 -7.59
C GLU A 91 9.18 -7.52 -8.05
N PRO A 92 9.96 -7.85 -9.09
CA PRO A 92 10.99 -6.95 -9.63
C PRO A 92 10.47 -5.59 -10.13
N CYS A 93 9.16 -5.48 -10.35
CA CYS A 93 8.49 -4.24 -10.79
C CYS A 93 8.21 -3.25 -9.66
N THR A 94 8.45 -3.60 -8.39
CA THR A 94 8.13 -2.74 -7.25
C THR A 94 8.79 -1.36 -7.37
N ASP A 95 10.10 -1.31 -7.67
CA ASP A 95 10.83 -0.04 -7.79
C ASP A 95 10.35 0.79 -8.98
N ALA A 96 10.15 0.15 -10.13
CA ALA A 96 9.67 0.82 -11.34
C ALA A 96 8.24 1.36 -11.15
N PHE A 97 7.40 0.65 -10.42
CA PHE A 97 6.05 1.09 -10.12
C PHE A 97 6.04 2.28 -9.15
N ILE A 98 6.75 2.18 -8.01
CA ILE A 98 6.84 3.28 -7.04
C ILE A 98 7.38 4.55 -7.71
N ALA A 99 8.44 4.43 -8.50
CA ALA A 99 8.99 5.56 -9.26
C ALA A 99 8.01 6.14 -10.28
N SER A 100 7.06 5.35 -10.79
CA SER A 100 6.00 5.86 -11.67
C SER A 100 4.87 6.57 -10.94
N CYS A 101 4.81 6.45 -9.61
CA CYS A 101 3.81 7.09 -8.77
C CYS A 101 4.22 8.49 -8.33
N ASP A 102 5.52 8.77 -8.27
CA ASP A 102 6.05 10.11 -8.07
C ASP A 102 5.79 10.95 -9.34
N THR A 103 4.70 11.71 -9.35
CA THR A 103 4.25 12.45 -10.53
C THR A 103 4.79 13.88 -10.57
N ASN A 104 5.22 14.38 -9.42
CA ASN A 104 5.78 15.72 -9.27
C ASN A 104 7.32 15.74 -9.19
N ASP A 105 7.97 14.56 -9.18
CA ASP A 105 9.42 14.33 -9.18
C ASP A 105 10.11 14.95 -7.96
N ASP A 106 9.50 14.78 -6.78
CA ASP A 106 10.00 15.30 -5.50
C ASP A 106 10.66 14.25 -4.59
N ASP A 107 10.84 13.01 -5.10
CA ASP A 107 11.36 11.84 -4.39
C ASP A 107 10.49 11.39 -3.19
N LEU A 108 9.26 11.90 -3.08
CA LEU A 108 8.28 11.53 -2.07
C LEU A 108 7.01 10.99 -2.74
N ILE A 109 6.32 10.09 -2.06
CA ILE A 109 5.01 9.60 -2.53
C ILE A 109 3.92 10.15 -1.61
N SER A 110 3.16 11.13 -2.08
CA SER A 110 2.00 11.64 -1.34
C SER A 110 0.87 10.60 -1.28
N ILE A 111 -0.05 10.74 -0.32
CA ILE A 111 -1.25 9.89 -0.27
C ILE A 111 -2.09 9.96 -1.56
N VAL A 112 -2.11 11.12 -2.21
CA VAL A 112 -2.84 11.34 -3.48
C VAL A 112 -2.20 10.56 -4.62
N GLU A 113 -0.87 10.61 -4.73
CA GLU A 113 -0.11 9.85 -5.71
C GLU A 113 -0.26 8.35 -5.49
N TRP A 114 -0.07 7.90 -4.25
CA TRP A 114 -0.24 6.51 -3.84
C TRP A 114 -1.61 5.95 -4.24
N GLY A 115 -2.68 6.66 -3.87
CA GLY A 115 -4.05 6.27 -4.19
C GLY A 115 -4.33 6.27 -5.70
N THR A 116 -3.87 7.31 -6.40
CA THR A 116 -4.05 7.43 -7.85
C THR A 116 -3.35 6.31 -8.60
N CYS A 117 -2.11 5.97 -8.21
CA CYS A 117 -1.33 4.88 -8.78
C CYS A 117 -2.03 3.51 -8.65
N MET A 118 -2.86 3.36 -7.61
CA MET A 118 -3.61 2.14 -7.32
C MET A 118 -5.01 2.14 -7.96
N GLY A 119 -5.36 3.20 -8.69
CA GLY A 119 -6.64 3.34 -9.37
C GLY A 119 -7.80 3.76 -8.46
N LEU A 120 -7.51 4.52 -7.41
CA LEU A 120 -8.50 5.32 -6.70
C LEU A 120 -8.67 6.68 -7.38
N ASN A 121 -9.86 7.25 -7.28
CA ASN A 121 -10.10 8.66 -7.60
C ASN A 121 -9.88 9.54 -6.35
N GLU A 122 -9.80 10.86 -6.51
CA GLU A 122 -9.57 11.78 -5.39
C GLU A 122 -10.63 11.67 -4.27
N GLU A 123 -11.90 11.44 -4.63
CA GLU A 123 -12.98 11.28 -3.64
C GLU A 123 -12.78 10.02 -2.77
N GLU A 124 -12.25 8.94 -3.35
CA GLU A 124 -11.98 7.68 -2.66
C GLU A 124 -10.72 7.73 -1.78
N ILE A 125 -9.83 8.70 -2.04
CA ILE A 125 -8.57 8.92 -1.30
C ILE A 125 -8.81 9.84 -0.10
N LEU A 126 -9.65 10.86 -0.26
CA LEU A 126 -9.87 11.89 0.75
C LEU A 126 -11.00 11.57 1.74
N TYR A 127 -11.70 10.43 1.60
CA TYR A 127 -12.91 10.07 2.34
C TYR A 127 -12.89 8.60 2.77
#